data_AF-A0AAW7NYH1-F1
#
_entry.id   AF-A0AAW7NYH1-F1
#
_cell.length_a   1.000
_cell.length_b   1.000
_cell.length_c   1.000
_cell.angle_alpha   90.00
_cell.angle_beta   90.00
_cell.angle_gamma   90.00
#
_symmetry.space_group_name_H-M   'P 1'
#
loop_
_entity.id
_entity.type
_entity.pdbx_description
1 polymer ?
#
loop_
_entity_poly.entity_id
_entity_poly.type
_entity_poly.pdbx_seq_one_letter_code
_entity_poly.pdbx_strand_id
1 'polypeptide(L)' 'MDLEQLKKDTKEILVDVLEKSRLRQGQILVLGMSSSEVAGGQIGKASNIDIAEAIVQTLLDELNPR' A
#
# COMPACT_ATOMS: atom_id res chain seq x y z
N MET A 1 -10.84 -11.49 -2.51
CA MET A 1 -10.35 -10.28 -1.86
C MET A 1 -11.12 -9.09 -2.42
N ASP A 2 -11.61 -8.20 -1.58
CA ASP A 2 -12.29 -6.98 -2.03
C ASP A 2 -11.24 -5.87 -2.19
N LEU A 3 -11.10 -5.34 -3.42
CA LEU A 3 -10.12 -4.31 -3.74
C LEU A 3 -10.47 -2.96 -3.11
N GLU A 4 -11.75 -2.65 -2.93
CA GLU A 4 -12.15 -1.39 -2.30
C GLU A 4 -11.84 -1.40 -0.80
N GLN A 5 -12.08 -2.53 -0.14
CA GLN A 5 -11.65 -2.71 1.24
C GLN A 5 -10.11 -2.67 1.36
N LEU A 6 -9.38 -3.30 0.43
CA LEU A 6 -7.92 -3.25 0.42
C LEU A 6 -7.37 -1.82 0.32
N LYS A 7 -7.94 -0.99 -0.58
CA LYS A 7 -7.56 0.41 -0.70
C LYS A 7 -7.83 1.17 0.61
N LYS A 8 -8.99 0.94 1.23
CA LYS A 8 -9.34 1.54 2.51
C LYS A 8 -8.35 1.16 3.61
N ASP A 9 -8.06 -0.13 3.76
CA ASP A 9 -7.11 -0.62 4.77
C ASP A 9 -5.70 -0.08 4.51
N THR A 10 -5.27 -0.03 3.24
CA THR A 10 -3.98 0.54 2.83
C THR A 10 -3.87 2.01 3.22
N LYS A 11 -4.93 2.79 2.99
CA LYS A 11 -4.99 4.20 3.38
C LYS A 11 -4.92 4.37 4.89
N GLU A 12 -5.70 3.59 5.65
CA GLU A 12 -5.69 3.65 7.11
C GLU A 12 -4.29 3.35 7.67
N ILE A 13 -3.64 2.29 7.18
CA ILE A 13 -2.26 1.93 7.58
C ILE A 13 -1.27 3.04 7.21
N LEU A 14 -1.40 3.63 6.02
CA LEU A 14 -0.51 4.70 5.58
C LEU A 14 -0.62 5.92 6.50
N VAL A 15 -1.83 6.38 6.81
CA VAL A 15 -2.05 7.51 7.72
C VAL A 15 -1.40 7.23 9.08
N ASP A 16 -1.64 6.04 9.63
CA ASP A 16 -1.05 5.59 10.89
C ASP A 16 0.49 5.63 10.87
N VAL A 17 1.10 5.19 9.77
CA VAL A 17 2.55 5.21 9.59
C VAL A 17 3.08 6.63 9.48
N LEU A 18 2.40 7.50 8.73
CA LEU A 18 2.81 8.90 8.57
C LEU A 18 2.76 9.66 9.89
N GLU A 19 1.70 9.48 10.67
CA GLU A 19 1.55 10.10 12.00
C GLU A 19 2.64 9.66 12.98
N LYS A 20 2.96 8.35 13.01
CA LYS A 20 3.94 7.78 13.94
C LYS A 20 5.39 8.04 13.50
N SER A 21 5.67 8.05 12.19
CA SER A 21 7.02 8.24 11.64
C SER A 21 7.49 9.70 11.65
N ARG A 22 6.56 10.66 11.74
CA ARG A 22 6.85 12.10 11.61
C ARG A 22 7.59 12.44 10.31
N LEU A 23 7.24 11.73 9.23
CA LEU A 23 7.76 11.95 7.89
C LEU A 23 7.52 13.41 7.47
N ARG A 24 8.52 14.00 6.82
CA ARG A 24 8.50 15.36 6.30
C ARG A 24 8.62 15.35 4.79
N GLN A 25 8.15 16.42 4.16
CA GLN A 25 8.36 16.65 2.74
C GLN A 25 9.85 16.50 2.38
N GLY A 26 10.12 15.80 1.28
CA GLY A 26 11.48 15.51 0.81
C GLY A 26 12.10 14.24 1.41
N GLN A 27 11.45 13.59 2.38
CA GLN A 27 11.87 12.26 2.84
C GLN A 27 11.24 11.15 1.98
N ILE A 28 11.92 10.01 1.91
CA ILE A 28 11.52 8.86 1.08
C ILE A 28 10.80 7.83 1.93
N LEU A 29 9.61 7.42 1.49
CA LEU A 29 8.92 6.22 1.96
C LEU A 29 9.22 5.07 0.99
N VAL A 30 9.73 3.95 1.50
CA VAL A 30 10.02 2.76 0.69
C VAL A 30 8.91 1.73 0.91
N LEU A 31 8.20 1.36 -0.16
CA LEU A 31 7.24 0.26 -0.14
C LEU A 31 7.94 -1.06 -0.47
N GLY A 32 7.89 -2.01 0.47
CA GLY A 32 8.23 -3.42 0.22
C GLY A 32 7.00 -4.29 0.40
N MET A 33 6.55 -4.96 -0.66
CA MET A 33 5.38 -5.85 -0.60
C MET A 33 5.46 -7.03 -1.57
N SER A 34 4.65 -8.05 -1.28
CA SER A 34 4.45 -9.24 -2.11
C SER A 34 2.96 -9.42 -2.34
N SER A 35 2.47 -9.21 -3.57
CA SER A 35 1.04 -9.24 -3.84
C SER A 35 0.41 -10.62 -3.62
N SER A 36 1.19 -11.70 -3.74
CA SER A 36 0.73 -13.06 -3.41
C SER A 36 0.47 -13.23 -1.91
N GLU A 37 1.27 -12.62 -1.03
CA GLU A 37 1.06 -12.71 0.43
C GLU A 37 -0.15 -11.90 0.86
N VAL A 38 -0.34 -10.71 0.28
CA VAL A 38 -1.53 -9.88 0.54
C VAL A 38 -2.80 -10.62 0.12
N ALA A 39 -2.76 -11.37 -0.99
CA ALA A 39 -3.86 -12.21 -1.44
C ALA A 39 -4.15 -13.42 -0.53
N GLY A 40 -3.35 -13.66 0.53
CA GLY A 40 -3.42 -14.84 1.39
C GLY A 40 -2.75 -16.09 0.79
N GLY A 41 -1.96 -15.94 -0.28
CA GLY A 41 -1.17 -16.99 -0.89
C GLY A 41 0.21 -17.16 -0.27
N GLN A 42 0.97 -18.14 -0.77
CA GLN A 42 2.38 -18.33 -0.41
C GLN A 42 3.29 -17.50 -1.33
N ILE A 43 4.39 -16.94 -0.79
CA ILE A 43 5.39 -16.15 -1.55
C ILE A 43 5.81 -16.89 -2.84
N GLY A 44 5.72 -16.20 -3.98
CA GLY A 44 6.21 -16.69 -5.27
C GLY A 44 5.23 -17.51 -6.11
N LYS A 45 3.97 -17.65 -5.67
CA LYS A 45 2.87 -18.25 -6.44
C LYS A 45 1.65 -17.34 -6.41
N ALA A 46 0.95 -17.19 -7.54
CA ALA A 46 -0.28 -16.37 -7.64
C ALA A 46 -0.08 -14.87 -7.34
N SER A 47 0.99 -14.26 -7.89
CA SER A 47 1.10 -12.79 -7.93
C SER A 47 -0.13 -12.19 -8.60
N ASN A 48 -0.69 -11.17 -7.98
CA ASN A 48 -1.89 -10.49 -8.46
C ASN A 48 -1.56 -9.02 -8.71
N ILE A 49 -1.67 -8.61 -9.97
CA ILE A 49 -1.32 -7.25 -10.39
C ILE A 49 -2.37 -6.24 -9.88
N ASP A 50 -3.65 -6.59 -9.88
CA ASP A 50 -4.73 -5.73 -9.41
C ASP A 50 -4.55 -5.36 -7.93
N ILE A 51 -4.07 -6.32 -7.12
CA ILE A 51 -3.74 -6.11 -5.71
C ILE A 51 -2.55 -5.16 -5.55
N ALA A 52 -1.50 -5.36 -6.33
CA ALA A 52 -0.32 -4.50 -6.30
C ALA A 52 -0.66 -3.06 -6.74
N GLU A 53 -1.40 -2.92 -7.84
CA GLU A 53 -1.85 -1.64 -8.38
C GLU A 53 -2.75 -0.91 -7.40
N ALA A 54 -3.71 -1.60 -6.77
CA ALA A 54 -4.60 -1.00 -5.77
C ALA A 54 -3.82 -0.40 -4.59
N ILE A 55 -2.79 -1.10 -4.10
CA ILE A 55 -1.95 -0.62 -2.99
C ILE A 55 -1.08 0.56 -3.44
N VAL A 56 -0.38 0.42 -4.57
CA VAL A 56 0.54 1.46 -5.09
C VAL A 56 -0.23 2.73 -5.43
N GLN A 57 -1.37 2.62 -6.12
CA GLN A 57 -2.17 3.78 -6.48
C GLN A 57 -2.70 4.51 -5.24
N THR A 58 -3.18 3.76 -4.23
CA THR A 58 -3.64 4.35 -2.97
C THR A 58 -2.51 5.14 -2.28
N LEU A 59 -1.31 4.57 -2.22
CA LEU A 59 -0.14 5.25 -1.66
C LEU A 59 0.20 6.53 -2.43
N LEU A 60 0.21 6.46 -3.77
CA LEU A 60 0.50 7.62 -4.62
C LEU A 60 -0.56 8.71 -4.49
N ASP A 61 -1.85 8.36 -4.41
CA ASP A 61 -2.95 9.32 -4.28
C ASP A 61 -2.91 10.09 -2.95
N GLU A 62 -2.44 9.46 -1.88
CA GLU A 62 -2.32 10.09 -0.56
C GLU A 62 -0.98 10.82 -0.35
N LEU A 63 0.11 10.38 -1.00
CA LEU A 63 1.44 10.97 -0.83
C LEU A 63 1.79 12.04 -1.86
N ASN A 64 1.19 12.01 -3.05
CA ASN A 64 1.41 13.07 -4.03
C ASN A 64 0.64 14.33 -3.61
N PRO A 65 1.27 15.51 -3.71
CA PRO A 65 0.57 16.76 -3.43
C PRO A 65 -0.61 16.94 -4.39
N ARG A 66 -1.75 17.38 -3.84
CA ARG A 66 -2.83 17.97 -4.63
C ARG A 66 -2.41 19.32 -5.20
#